data_AF-A0A2Z5QX57-F1
#
_entry.id   AF-A0A2Z5QX57-F1
#
_cell.length_a   1.000
_cell.length_b   1.000
_cell.length_c   1.000
_cell.angle_alpha   90.00
_cell.angle_beta   90.00
_cell.angle_gamma   90.00
#
_symmetry.space_group_name_H-M   'P 1'
#
loop_
_entity.id
_entity.type
_entity.pdbx_description
1 polymer ?
#
loop_
_entity_poly.entity_id
_entity_poly.type
_entity_poly.pdbx_seq_one_letter_code
_entity_poly.pdbx_strand_id
1 'polypeptide(L)'
;MIAVGMALMSIGLFWSGAILDPSVEYIHFVPPFMAAGVGMGMVFAPIATATLQGMAPEDRATASGTNMTVRQIGIALGIATLTAIFTALDGTLTPTGFTEAASPAILTGAAVMMLGTFAAFFLPKHVRVRAEEKVQS
;
A
#
# COMPACT_ATOMS: atom_id res chain seq x y z
N MET A 1 -11.69 -6.06 6.68
CA MET A 1 -10.55 -6.82 6.14
C MET A 1 -9.50 -5.89 5.55
N ILE A 2 -9.80 -5.11 4.50
CA ILE A 2 -8.82 -4.21 3.84
C ILE A 2 -8.16 -3.21 4.81
N ALA A 3 -8.93 -2.41 5.55
CA ALA A 3 -8.35 -1.42 6.49
C ALA A 3 -7.48 -2.06 7.58
N VAL A 4 -7.87 -3.25 8.07
CA VAL A 4 -7.06 -4.03 9.03
C VAL A 4 -5.77 -4.53 8.38
N GLY A 5 -5.84 -5.00 7.14
CA GLY A 5 -4.67 -5.38 6.36
C GLY A 5 -3.71 -4.22 6.12
N MET A 6 -4.23 -3.04 5.77
CA MET A 6 -3.42 -1.82 5.61
C MET A 6 -2.74 -1.40 6.92
N ALA A 7 -3.46 -1.47 8.06
CA ALA A 7 -2.89 -1.21 9.37
C ALA A 7 -1.74 -2.19 9.68
N LEU A 8 -1.96 -3.49 9.42
CA LEU A 8 -0.94 -4.52 9.67
C LEU A 8 0.29 -4.36 8.77
N MET A 9 0.10 -3.99 7.49
CA MET A 9 1.21 -3.64 6.59
C MET A 9 2.00 -2.44 7.11
N SER A 10 1.31 -1.38 7.54
CA SER A 10 1.95 -0.19 8.09
C SER A 10 2.77 -0.51 9.35
N ILE A 11 2.24 -1.34 10.25
CA ILE A 11 2.96 -1.82 11.44
C ILE A 11 4.22 -2.61 11.04
N GLY A 12 4.11 -3.54 10.08
CA GLY A 12 5.25 -4.32 9.59
C GLY A 12 6.34 -3.46 8.96
N LEU A 13 5.97 -2.46 8.17
CA LEU A 13 6.90 -1.49 7.57
C LEU A 13 7.55 -0.60 8.63
N PHE A 14 6.77 -0.07 9.56
CA PHE A 14 7.29 0.77 10.65
C PHE A 14 8.29 -0.01 11.51
N TRP A 15 7.93 -1.24 11.89
CA TRP A 15 8.83 -2.13 12.63
C TRP A 15 10.11 -2.40 11.84
N SER A 16 10.01 -2.74 10.54
CA SER A 16 11.18 -2.96 9.68
C SER A 16 12.11 -1.75 9.63
N GLY A 17 11.56 -0.54 9.46
CA GLY A 17 12.36 0.69 9.43
C GLY A 17 12.98 1.02 10.80
N ALA A 18 12.29 0.72 11.89
CA ALA A 18 12.75 1.00 13.25
C ALA A 18 13.89 0.10 13.73
N ILE A 19 13.97 -1.15 13.25
CA ILE A 19 15.06 -2.09 13.59
C ILE A 19 16.16 -2.15 12.53
N LEU A 20 16.08 -1.31 11.49
CA LEU A 20 17.03 -1.36 10.39
C LEU A 20 18.39 -0.83 10.82
N ASP A 21 19.29 -1.75 11.15
CA ASP A 21 20.66 -1.47 11.56
C ASP A 21 21.61 -2.58 11.06
N PRO A 22 22.87 -2.26 10.70
CA PRO A 22 23.82 -3.25 10.19
C PRO A 22 24.15 -4.38 11.17
N SER A 23 23.96 -4.17 12.47
CA SER A 23 24.23 -5.15 13.53
C SER A 23 23.08 -6.10 13.79
N VAL A 24 21.88 -5.81 13.26
CA VAL A 24 20.68 -6.63 13.49
C VAL A 24 20.68 -7.86 12.61
N GLU A 25 20.60 -9.03 13.23
CA GLU A 25 20.49 -10.29 12.50
C GLU A 25 19.19 -10.38 11.70
N TYR A 26 19.28 -11.01 10.52
CA TYR A 26 18.14 -11.17 9.60
C TYR A 26 16.91 -11.82 10.24
N ILE A 27 17.09 -12.71 11.22
CA ILE A 27 15.99 -13.40 11.90
C ILE A 27 15.00 -12.43 12.56
N HIS A 28 15.46 -11.25 12.99
CA HIS A 28 14.61 -10.21 13.56
C HIS A 28 13.70 -9.52 12.54
N PHE A 29 13.99 -9.65 11.24
CA PHE A 29 13.12 -9.16 10.17
C PHE A 29 12.01 -10.15 9.81
N VAL A 30 12.07 -11.41 10.26
CA VAL A 30 11.01 -12.39 9.96
C VAL A 30 9.65 -11.96 10.52
N PRO A 31 9.51 -11.56 11.80
CA PRO A 31 8.23 -11.08 12.32
C PRO A 31 7.63 -9.88 11.57
N PRO A 32 8.36 -8.78 11.29
CA PRO A 32 7.79 -7.66 10.55
C PRO A 32 7.47 -8.01 9.10
N PHE A 33 8.26 -8.87 8.43
CA PHE A 33 7.93 -9.37 7.09
C PHE A 33 6.68 -10.24 7.08
N MET A 34 6.48 -11.09 8.10
CA MET A 34 5.25 -11.85 8.24
C MET A 34 4.05 -10.93 8.44
N ALA A 35 4.16 -9.90 9.29
CA ALA A 35 3.09 -8.92 9.48
C ALA A 35 2.75 -8.21 8.16
N ALA A 36 3.76 -7.70 7.45
CA ALA A 36 3.58 -7.06 6.15
C ALA A 36 2.95 -8.01 5.11
N GLY A 37 3.41 -9.27 5.05
CA GLY A 37 2.90 -10.28 4.12
C GLY A 37 1.46 -10.69 4.40
N VAL A 38 1.10 -10.90 5.66
CA VAL A 38 -0.29 -11.19 6.06
C VAL A 38 -1.19 -9.99 5.76
N GLY A 39 -0.75 -8.78 6.09
CA GLY A 39 -1.47 -7.55 5.77
C GLY A 39 -1.70 -7.39 4.25
N MET A 40 -0.67 -7.67 3.45
CA MET A 40 -0.75 -7.68 1.98
C MET A 40 -1.81 -8.65 1.48
N GLY A 41 -1.84 -9.88 2.01
CA GLY A 41 -2.85 -10.88 1.66
C GLY A 41 -4.28 -10.42 1.97
N MET A 42 -4.47 -9.77 3.12
CA MET A 42 -5.77 -9.22 3.53
C MET A 42 -6.25 -8.03 2.69
N VAL A 43 -5.33 -7.31 2.04
CA VAL A 43 -5.66 -6.23 1.10
C VAL A 43 -5.90 -6.79 -0.31
N PHE A 44 -4.98 -7.60 -0.83
CA PHE A 44 -5.02 -8.06 -2.22
C PHE A 44 -6.18 -9.03 -2.50
N ALA A 45 -6.52 -9.91 -1.56
CA ALA A 45 -7.60 -10.88 -1.76
C ALA A 45 -8.97 -10.21 -2.04
N PRO A 46 -9.44 -9.22 -1.24
CA PRO A 46 -10.71 -8.56 -1.50
C PRO A 46 -10.67 -7.37 -2.46
N ILE A 47 -9.51 -6.74 -2.71
CA ILE A 47 -9.50 -5.48 -3.49
C ILE A 47 -9.92 -5.70 -4.95
N ALA A 48 -9.51 -6.81 -5.57
CA ALA A 48 -9.84 -7.10 -6.96
C ALA A 48 -11.35 -7.32 -7.16
N THR A 49 -12.01 -7.99 -6.22
CA THR A 49 -13.46 -8.20 -6.26
C THR A 49 -14.21 -6.91 -5.93
N ALA A 50 -13.77 -6.17 -4.91
CA ALA A 50 -14.39 -4.91 -4.51
C ALA A 50 -14.38 -3.86 -5.63
N THR A 51 -13.30 -3.76 -6.42
CA THR A 51 -13.20 -2.78 -7.51
C THR A 51 -14.14 -3.03 -8.70
N LEU A 52 -14.67 -4.26 -8.83
CA LEU A 52 -15.54 -4.65 -9.93
C LEU A 52 -16.99 -4.86 -9.47
N GLN A 53 -17.26 -4.82 -8.16
CA GLN A 53 -18.59 -4.98 -7.61
C GLN A 53 -19.51 -3.84 -8.06
N GLY A 54 -20.67 -4.19 -8.62
CA GLY A 54 -21.67 -3.22 -9.07
C GLY A 54 -21.47 -2.67 -10.50
N MET A 55 -20.40 -3.05 -11.20
CA MET A 55 -20.15 -2.62 -12.57
C MET A 55 -20.93 -3.48 -13.59
N ALA A 56 -21.48 -2.83 -14.63
CA ALA A 56 -22.06 -3.53 -15.77
C ALA A 56 -20.99 -4.38 -16.51
N PRO A 57 -21.36 -5.49 -17.17
CA PRO A 57 -20.42 -6.32 -17.92
C PRO A 57 -19.58 -5.54 -18.94
N GLU A 58 -20.20 -4.61 -19.65
CA GLU A 58 -19.53 -3.76 -20.66
C GLU A 58 -18.45 -2.84 -20.04
N ASP A 59 -18.65 -2.38 -18.81
CA ASP A 59 -17.74 -1.41 -18.15
C ASP A 59 -16.61 -2.08 -17.36
N ARG A 60 -16.67 -3.39 -17.12
CA ARG A 60 -15.67 -4.11 -16.29
C ARG A 60 -14.24 -3.99 -16.84
N ALA A 61 -14.07 -3.97 -18.16
CA ALA A 61 -12.76 -3.81 -18.78
C ALA A 61 -12.17 -2.42 -18.50
N THR A 62 -12.98 -1.37 -18.69
CA THR A 62 -12.61 0.02 -18.44
C THR A 62 -12.32 0.28 -16.96
N ALA A 63 -13.16 -0.25 -16.06
CA ALA A 63 -12.97 -0.13 -14.60
C ALA A 63 -11.69 -0.83 -14.13
N SER A 64 -11.43 -2.06 -14.61
CA SER A 64 -10.20 -2.79 -14.31
C SER A 64 -8.96 -2.06 -14.82
N GLY A 65 -9.00 -1.58 -16.08
CA GLY A 65 -7.91 -0.79 -16.67
C GLY A 65 -7.64 0.50 -15.88
N THR A 66 -8.67 1.21 -15.48
CA THR A 66 -8.56 2.42 -14.66
C THR A 66 -7.94 2.11 -13.30
N ASN A 67 -8.39 1.06 -12.62
CA ASN A 67 -7.83 0.61 -11.35
C ASN A 67 -6.34 0.23 -11.49
N MET A 68 -5.95 -0.45 -12.57
CA MET A 68 -4.55 -0.77 -12.84
C MET A 68 -3.71 0.49 -13.07
N THR A 69 -4.19 1.43 -13.87
CA THR A 69 -3.49 2.70 -14.12
C THR A 69 -3.28 3.49 -12.83
N VAL A 70 -4.30 3.63 -11.99
CA VAL A 70 -4.19 4.29 -10.68
C VAL A 70 -3.14 3.59 -9.81
N ARG A 71 -3.15 2.25 -9.77
CA ARG A 71 -2.14 1.47 -9.03
C ARG A 71 -0.73 1.72 -9.56
N GLN A 72 -0.54 1.74 -10.87
CA GLN A 72 0.78 1.98 -11.46
C GLN A 72 1.29 3.40 -11.19
N ILE A 73 0.43 4.40 -11.24
CA ILE A 73 0.77 5.78 -10.83
C ILE A 73 1.19 5.80 -9.36
N GLY A 74 0.42 5.16 -8.47
CA GLY A 74 0.76 5.07 -7.06
C GLY A 74 2.10 4.37 -6.80
N ILE A 75 2.38 3.27 -7.51
CA ILE A 75 3.65 2.55 -7.44
C ILE A 75 4.80 3.45 -7.90
N ALA A 76 4.66 4.13 -9.04
CA ALA A 76 5.68 5.02 -9.57
C ALA A 76 5.98 6.17 -8.61
N LEU A 77 4.94 6.83 -8.07
CA LEU A 77 5.09 7.90 -7.08
C LEU A 77 5.74 7.42 -5.79
N GLY A 78 5.36 6.22 -5.32
CA GLY A 78 5.95 5.60 -4.15
C GLY A 78 7.45 5.34 -4.34
N ILE A 79 7.82 4.67 -5.43
CA ILE A 79 9.23 4.40 -5.76
C ILE A 79 10.02 5.69 -5.91
N ALA A 80 9.48 6.69 -6.62
CA ALA A 80 10.13 7.97 -6.83
C ALA A 80 10.38 8.70 -5.50
N THR A 81 9.39 8.71 -4.61
CA THR A 81 9.49 9.37 -3.30
C THR A 81 10.51 8.68 -2.41
N LEU A 82 10.46 7.35 -2.31
CA LEU A 82 11.40 6.58 -1.49
C LEU A 82 12.83 6.72 -2.00
N THR A 83 13.02 6.67 -3.32
CA THR A 83 14.32 6.92 -3.96
C THR A 83 14.81 8.34 -3.68
N ALA A 84 13.94 9.34 -3.82
CA ALA A 84 14.31 10.73 -3.56
C ALA A 84 14.76 10.94 -2.11
N ILE A 85 14.09 10.33 -1.13
CA ILE A 85 14.50 10.38 0.27
C ILE A 85 15.87 9.71 0.45
N PHE A 86 16.04 8.51 -0.10
CA PHE A 86 17.30 7.78 0.00
C PHE A 86 18.47 8.57 -0.59
N THR A 87 18.29 9.16 -1.77
CA THR A 87 19.31 9.99 -2.43
C THR A 87 19.53 11.33 -1.72
N ALA A 88 18.48 11.96 -1.19
CA ALA A 88 18.60 13.22 -0.45
C ALA A 88 19.39 13.07 0.87
N LEU A 89 19.49 11.86 1.40
CA LEU A 89 20.27 11.50 2.58
C LEU A 89 21.63 10.89 2.22
N ASP A 90 22.12 11.12 0.99
CA ASP A 90 23.41 10.60 0.49
C ASP A 90 23.55 9.07 0.62
N GLY A 91 22.44 8.34 0.48
CA GLY A 91 22.41 6.90 0.65
C GLY A 91 23.41 6.17 -0.26
N THR A 92 24.23 5.31 0.34
CA THR A 92 25.24 4.52 -0.38
C THR A 92 25.04 3.02 -0.15
N LEU A 93 25.67 2.18 -0.98
CA LEU A 93 25.66 0.71 -0.82
C LEU A 93 26.72 0.23 0.18
N THR A 94 26.93 1.00 1.25
CA THR A 94 27.72 0.61 2.41
C THR A 94 26.78 0.26 3.56
N PRO A 95 27.17 -0.57 4.54
CA PRO A 95 26.24 -0.99 5.60
C PRO A 95 25.57 0.19 6.30
N THR A 96 26.36 1.15 6.80
CA THR A 96 25.84 2.34 7.51
C THR A 96 25.17 3.33 6.57
N GLY A 97 25.80 3.65 5.43
CA GLY A 97 25.24 4.58 4.46
C GLY A 97 23.94 4.09 3.81
N PHE A 98 23.69 2.79 3.80
CA PHE A 98 22.40 2.23 3.39
C PHE A 98 21.36 2.40 4.50
N THR A 99 21.66 1.97 5.73
CA THR A 99 20.67 1.97 6.82
C THR A 99 20.25 3.37 7.24
N GLU A 100 21.18 4.33 7.25
CA GLU A 100 20.92 5.74 7.57
C GLU A 100 19.94 6.41 6.61
N ALA A 101 20.00 6.06 5.32
CA ALA A 101 19.11 6.62 4.30
C ALA A 101 17.84 5.77 4.08
N ALA A 102 17.95 4.44 4.18
CA ALA A 102 16.83 3.51 3.96
C ALA A 102 15.83 3.52 5.12
N SER A 103 16.28 3.67 6.37
CA SER A 103 15.37 3.68 7.53
C SER A 103 14.36 4.84 7.45
N PRO A 104 14.78 6.11 7.24
CA PRO A 104 13.84 7.22 7.06
C PRO A 104 12.92 7.06 5.84
N ALA A 105 13.42 6.49 4.74
CA ALA A 105 12.60 6.22 3.56
C ALA A 105 11.49 5.20 3.89
N ILE A 106 11.84 4.07 4.51
CA ILE A 106 10.88 3.03 4.91
C ILE A 106 9.86 3.58 5.91
N LEU A 107 10.31 4.35 6.92
CA LEU A 107 9.44 4.97 7.91
C LEU A 107 8.48 5.98 7.28
N THR A 108 8.93 6.74 6.28
CA THR A 108 8.06 7.64 5.51
C THR A 108 7.01 6.86 4.73
N GLY A 109 7.39 5.77 4.07
CA GLY A 109 6.45 4.87 3.42
C GLY A 109 5.43 4.26 4.39
N ALA A 110 5.88 3.86 5.58
CA ALA A 110 5.01 3.36 6.65
C ALA A 110 4.01 4.42 7.13
N ALA A 111 4.46 5.67 7.30
CA ALA A 111 3.61 6.80 7.69
C ALA A 111 2.56 7.12 6.61
N VAL A 112 2.94 7.14 5.32
CA VAL A 112 2.00 7.33 4.21
C VAL A 112 0.96 6.20 4.18
N MET A 113 1.38 4.95 4.37
CA MET A 113 0.46 3.80 4.48
C MET A 113 -0.49 3.94 5.68
N MET A 114 0.01 4.45 6.81
CA MET A 114 -0.80 4.71 8.00
C MET A 114 -1.85 5.80 7.74
N LEU A 115 -1.48 6.88 7.07
CA LEU A 115 -2.41 7.93 6.65
C LEU A 115 -3.49 7.38 5.70
N GLY A 116 -3.10 6.54 4.74
CA GLY A 116 -4.04 5.84 3.86
C GLY A 116 -4.99 4.91 4.61
N THR A 117 -4.50 4.24 5.66
CA THR A 117 -5.32 3.41 6.56
C THR A 117 -6.37 4.26 7.27
N PHE A 118 -6.00 5.43 7.79
CA PHE A 118 -6.95 6.36 8.41
C PHE A 118 -7.97 6.88 7.40
N ALA A 119 -7.53 7.28 6.21
CA ALA A 119 -8.41 7.74 5.14
C ALA A 119 -9.46 6.68 4.74
N ALA A 120 -9.09 5.39 4.76
CA ALA A 120 -9.99 4.30 4.45
C ALA A 120 -11.20 4.20 5.40
N PHE A 121 -11.08 4.67 6.65
CA PHE A 121 -12.21 4.72 7.58
C PHE A 121 -13.25 5.80 7.24
N PHE A 122 -12.86 6.83 6.48
CA PHE A 122 -13.73 7.93 6.07
C PHE A 122 -14.39 7.70 4.70
N LEU A 123 -14.02 6.64 3.97
CA LEU A 123 -14.62 6.34 2.68
C LEU A 123 -16.10 5.91 2.84
N PRO A 124 -17.03 6.49 2.05
CA PRO A 124 -18.43 6.12 2.08
C PRO A 124 -18.59 4.64 1.72
N LYS A 125 -19.27 3.89 2.58
CA LYS A 125 -19.43 2.43 2.44
C LYS A 125 -20.39 1.99 1.32
N HIS A 126 -20.97 2.92 0.56
CA HIS A 126 -22.11 2.65 -0.34
C HIS A 126 -21.93 3.31 -1.71
N VAL A 127 -21.43 2.57 -2.69
CA VAL A 127 -21.70 2.89 -4.10
C VAL A 127 -23.06 2.29 -4.43
N ARG A 128 -24.13 3.05 -4.22
CA ARG A 128 -25.46 2.69 -4.73
C ARG A 128 -25.37 2.80 -6.24
N VAL A 129 -25.24 1.67 -6.92
CA VAL A 129 -25.48 1.60 -8.36
C VAL A 129 -26.95 1.96 -8.54
N ARG A 130 -27.20 3.19 -8.96
CA ARG A 130 -28.53 3.63 -9.35
C ARG A 130 -28.89 2.78 -10.56
N ALA A 131 -29.76 1.79 -10.35
CA ALA A 131 -30.43 1.11 -11.43
C ALA A 131 -31.32 2.14 -12.13
N GLU A 132 -30.75 2.90 -13.06
CA GLU A 132 -31.53 3.75 -13.96
C GLU A 132 -32.23 2.84 -14.99
N GLU A 133 -33.43 2.40 -14.60
CA GLU A 133 -34.65 2.86 -15.26
C GLU A 133 -34.57 2.93 -16.81
N LYS A 134 -34.38 1.78 -17.47
CA LYS A 134 -34.74 1.59 -18.90
C LYS A 134 -35.56 0.31 -19.12
N VAL A 135 -36.61 0.13 -18.33
CA VAL A 135 -37.66 -0.88 -18.59
C VAL A 135 -39.01 -0.21 -18.90
N GLN A 136 -39.09 1.12 -19.00
CA GLN A 136 -40.38 1.78 -19.23
C GLN A 136 -40.27 3.10 -20.02
N SER A 137 -39.90 3.03 -21.30
CA SER A 137 -40.44 3.93 -22.33
C SER A 137 -40.44 3.26 -23.69
#